data_AF-A0A7T8QS75-F1
#
_entry.id   AF-A0A7T8QS75-F1
#
_cell.length_a   1.000
_cell.length_b   1.000
_cell.length_c   1.000
_cell.angle_alpha   90.00
_cell.angle_beta   90.00
_cell.angle_gamma   90.00
#
_symmetry.space_group_name_H-M   'P 1'
#
loop_
_entity.id
_entity.type
_entity.pdbx_description
1 polymer ?
#
loop_
_entity_poly.entity_id
_entity_poly.type
_entity_poly.pdbx_seq_one_letter_code
_entity_poly.pdbx_strand_id
1 'polypeptide(L)' 'NDVKVMIFVAIINGMVPIVHAFLEDDGHLSSVNGVSYLRLLQDIIWPRLRHSATRFSLWWMQDGAPPHCTNAVLEFVNE' A
#
# COMPACT_ATOMS: atom_id res chain seq x y z
N ASN A 1 25.43 -1.92 -13.37
CA ASN A 1 24.48 -1.04 -12.67
C ASN A 1 23.30 -1.88 -12.28
N ASP A 2 23.12 -2.08 -10.98
CA ASP A 2 21.99 -2.86 -10.46
C ASP A 2 20.76 -1.97 -10.39
N VAL A 3 19.68 -2.42 -11.04
CA VAL A 3 18.38 -1.74 -11.02
C VAL A 3 17.66 -2.15 -9.73
N LYS A 4 17.25 -1.17 -8.92
CA LYS A 4 16.52 -1.41 -7.66
C LYS A 4 15.05 -1.05 -7.82
N VAL A 5 14.15 -2.01 -7.61
CA VAL A 5 12.69 -1.79 -7.71
C VAL A 5 12.07 -1.79 -6.32
N MET A 6 11.25 -0.78 -6.03
CA MET A 6 10.44 -0.73 -4.81
C MET A 6 9.12 -1.46 -5.04
N ILE A 7 8.87 -2.49 -4.23
CA ILE A 7 7.66 -3.33 -4.31
C ILE A 7 6.93 -3.27 -2.97
N PHE A 8 5.62 -3.03 -3.02
CA PHE A 8 4.71 -3.30 -1.93
C PHE A 8 4.14 -4.71 -2.03
N VAL A 9 4.02 -5.37 -0.87
CA VAL A 9 3.44 -6.70 -0.73
C VAL A 9 2.45 -6.71 0.43
N ALA A 10 1.20 -7.12 0.19
CA ALA A 10 0.27 -7.44 1.28
C ALA A 10 0.31 -8.93 1.56
N ILE A 11 0.41 -9.28 2.85
CA ILE A 11 0.31 -10.67 3.32
C ILE A 11 -0.99 -10.81 4.11
N ILE A 12 -1.85 -11.73 3.68
CA ILE A 12 -3.16 -11.96 4.29
C ILE A 12 -3.35 -13.45 4.46
N ASN A 13 -3.57 -13.90 5.70
CA ASN A 13 -3.79 -15.32 6.05
C ASN A 13 -2.72 -16.27 5.45
N GLY A 14 -1.46 -15.85 5.50
CA GLY A 14 -0.32 -16.62 4.97
C GLY A 14 -0.17 -16.60 3.44
N MET A 15 -1.02 -15.87 2.71
CA MET A 15 -0.96 -15.69 1.27
C MET A 15 -0.47 -14.29 0.88
N VAL A 16 -0.01 -14.14 -0.37
CA VAL A 16 0.42 -12.87 -0.95
C VAL A 16 -0.54 -12.43 -2.08
N PRO A 17 -1.74 -11.93 -1.74
CA PRO A 17 -2.74 -11.61 -2.76
C PRO A 17 -2.47 -10.29 -3.51
N ILE A 18 -1.59 -9.43 -3.00
CA ILE A 18 -1.31 -8.11 -3.59
C ILE A 18 0.20 -7.91 -3.67
N VAL A 19 0.68 -7.67 -4.88
CA VAL A 19 2.04 -7.22 -5.19
C VAL A 19 1.90 -5.98 -6.07
N HIS A 20 2.62 -4.92 -5.76
CA HIS A 20 2.59 -3.67 -6.53
C HIS A 20 3.98 -3.05 -6.63
N ALA A 21 4.41 -2.70 -7.84
CA ALA A 21 5.65 -1.98 -8.07
C ALA A 21 5.39 -0.48 -8.14
N PHE A 22 6.21 0.32 -7.45
CA PHE A 22 6.13 1.78 -7.53
C PHE A 22 6.86 2.27 -8.78
N LEU A 23 6.08 2.63 -9.79
CA LEU A 23 6.54 3.16 -11.07
C LEU A 23 5.88 4.53 -11.31
N GLU A 24 6.61 5.44 -11.95
CA GLU A 24 6.06 6.64 -12.58
C GLU A 24 5.25 6.27 -13.83
N ASP A 25 4.45 7.21 -14.34
CA ASP A 25 3.58 6.99 -15.51
C ASP A 25 4.36 6.61 -16.78
N ASP A 26 5.64 6.99 -16.88
CA ASP A 26 6.54 6.66 -17.98
C ASP A 26 7.30 5.34 -17.78
N GLY A 27 6.98 4.60 -16.70
CA GLY A 27 7.58 3.31 -16.37
C GLY A 27 8.90 3.40 -15.60
N HIS A 28 9.39 4.60 -15.27
CA HIS A 28 10.58 4.74 -14.44
C HIS A 28 10.28 4.39 -12.97
N LEU A 29 11.33 4.00 -12.24
CA LEU A 29 11.22 3.60 -10.84
C LEU A 29 10.97 4.81 -9.95
N SER A 30 9.97 4.71 -9.07
CA SER A 30 9.62 5.77 -8.13
C SER A 30 9.93 5.38 -6.69
N SER A 31 10.33 6.38 -5.89
CA SER A 31 10.44 6.23 -4.44
C SER A 31 9.06 6.37 -3.80
N VAL A 32 8.81 5.62 -2.73
CA VAL A 32 7.55 5.71 -2.00
C VAL A 32 7.48 7.02 -1.22
N ASN A 33 6.44 7.80 -1.47
CA ASN A 33 6.03 8.96 -0.69
C ASN A 33 4.56 8.85 -0.27
N GLY A 34 4.10 9.74 0.62
CA GLY A 34 2.74 9.67 1.16
C GLY A 34 1.64 9.71 0.10
N VAL A 35 1.82 10.45 -1.00
CA VAL A 35 0.85 10.52 -2.10
C VAL A 35 0.79 9.20 -2.86
N SER A 36 1.95 8.66 -3.25
CA SER A 36 2.02 7.36 -3.95
C SER A 36 1.49 6.21 -3.08
N TYR A 37 1.73 6.27 -1.76
CA TYR A 37 1.24 5.27 -0.81
C TYR A 37 -0.26 5.37 -0.61
N LEU A 38 -0.81 6.58 -0.48
CA LEU A 38 -2.26 6.78 -0.41
C LEU A 38 -2.97 6.28 -1.68
N ARG A 39 -2.43 6.58 -2.87
CA ARG A 39 -2.97 6.06 -4.13
C ARG A 39 -2.97 4.53 -4.16
N LEU A 40 -1.88 3.89 -3.74
CA LEU A 40 -1.82 2.44 -3.60
C LEU A 40 -2.96 1.91 -2.70
N LEU A 41 -3.17 2.55 -1.55
CA LEU A 41 -4.23 2.17 -0.61
C LEU A 41 -5.63 2.30 -1.23
N GLN A 42 -5.91 3.43 -1.87
CA GLN A 42 -7.22 3.78 -2.43
C GLN A 42 -7.55 3.00 -3.71
N ASP A 43 -6.59 2.86 -4.62
CA ASP A 43 -6.84 2.38 -5.98
C ASP A 43 -6.59 0.89 -6.14
N ILE A 44 -5.71 0.31 -5.31
CA ILE A 44 -5.27 -1.08 -5.47
C ILE A 44 -5.70 -1.94 -4.29
N ILE A 45 -5.41 -1.50 -3.06
CA ILE A 45 -5.60 -2.33 -1.86
C ILE A 45 -7.07 -2.37 -1.47
N TRP A 46 -7.66 -1.21 -1.18
CA TRP A 46 -9.02 -1.14 -0.67
C TRP A 46 -10.05 -1.76 -1.61
N PRO A 47 -10.03 -1.54 -2.94
CA PRO A 47 -10.98 -2.17 -3.85
C PRO A 47 -10.91 -3.70 -3.83
N ARG A 48 -9.72 -4.27 -3.59
CA ARG A 48 -9.52 -5.72 -3.49
C ARG A 48 -9.95 -6.31 -2.16
N LEU A 49 -9.85 -5.53 -1.08
CA LEU A 49 -10.09 -6.03 0.28
C LEU A 49 -11.46 -5.66 0.85
N ARG A 50 -12.11 -4.59 0.38
CA ARG A 50 -13.32 -3.99 0.99
C ARG A 50 -14.48 -4.97 1.20
N HIS A 51 -14.58 -6.04 0.41
CA HIS A 51 -15.64 -7.03 0.55
C HIS A 51 -15.38 -8.06 1.65
N SER A 52 -14.12 -8.27 2.01
CA SER A 52 -13.68 -9.23 3.03
C SER A 52 -13.09 -8.57 4.28
N ALA A 53 -12.71 -7.30 4.21
CA ALA A 53 -12.07 -6.56 5.29
C ALA A 53 -13.10 -5.87 6.18
N THR A 54 -13.76 -6.66 7.03
CA THR A 54 -14.53 -6.13 8.16
C THR A 54 -13.61 -5.94 9.37
N ARG A 55 -13.98 -5.03 10.29
CA ARG A 55 -13.25 -4.77 11.55
C ARG A 55 -13.09 -6.00 12.46
N PHE A 56 -13.89 -7.05 12.24
CA PHE A 56 -13.82 -8.30 13.00
C PHE A 56 -12.95 -9.37 12.33
N SER A 57 -12.55 -9.16 11.08
CA SER A 57 -11.88 -10.16 10.24
C SER A 57 -10.46 -9.80 9.86
N LEU A 58 -10.13 -8.51 9.71
CA LEU A 58 -8.82 -8.06 9.27
C LEU A 58 -8.44 -6.73 9.95
N TRP A 59 -7.16 -6.59 10.25
CA TRP A 59 -6.54 -5.37 10.77
C TRP A 59 -5.45 -4.92 9.82
N TRP A 60 -5.39 -3.61 9.54
CA TRP A 60 -4.28 -3.05 8.79
C TRP A 60 -3.04 -2.93 9.67
N MET A 61 -1.91 -3.44 9.19
CA MET A 61 -0.63 -3.38 9.92
C MET A 61 0.47 -2.90 8.96
N GLN A 62 1.22 -1.89 9.39
CA GLN A 62 2.34 -1.28 8.68
C GLN A 62 3.36 -0.76 9.70
N ASP A 63 4.59 -0.48 9.25
CA ASP A 63 5.58 0.19 10.09
C ASP A 63 5.35 1.72 10.13
N GLY A 64 6.17 2.42 10.93
CA GLY A 64 6.09 3.87 11.11
C GLY A 64 6.90 4.69 10.09
N ALA A 65 7.12 4.19 8.87
CA ALA A 65 7.87 4.93 7.87
C ALA A 65 7.15 6.25 7.50
N PRO A 66 7.87 7.36 7.22
CA PRO A 66 7.25 8.66 6.98
C PRO A 66 6.13 8.69 5.92
N PRO A 67 6.22 7.95 4.79
CA PRO A 67 5.11 7.85 3.82
C PRO A 67 3.81 7.29 4.41
N HIS A 68 3.92 6.36 5.36
CA HIS A 68 2.79 5.68 6.00
C HIS A 68 2.11 6.55 7.08
N CYS A 69 2.81 7.58 7.55
CA CYS A 69 2.39 8.42 8.68
C CYS A 69 1.93 9.82 8.28
N THR A 70 1.77 10.10 6.98
CA THR A 70 1.17 11.38 6.56
C THR A 70 -0.29 11.46 7.00
N ASN A 71 -0.79 12.66 7.31
CA ASN A 71 -2.16 12.84 7.81
C ASN A 71 -3.20 12.19 6.88
N ALA A 72 -3.08 12.39 5.57
CA ALA A 72 -4.03 11.82 4.60
C ALA A 72 -4.02 10.28 4.57
N VAL A 73 -2.86 9.65 4.77
CA VAL A 73 -2.75 8.19 4.87
C VAL A 73 -3.38 7.69 6.17
N LEU A 74 -3.08 8.34 7.29
CA LEU A 74 -3.62 7.96 8.59
C LEU A 74 -5.13 8.16 8.65
N GLU A 75 -5.65 9.24 8.07
CA GLU A 75 -7.10 9.46 7.93
C GLU A 75 -7.75 8.31 7.17
N PHE A 76 -7.22 7.93 5.99
CA PHE A 76 -7.76 6.82 5.20
C PHE A 76 -7.73 5.47 5.91
N VAL A 77 -6.65 5.15 6.64
CA VAL A 77 -6.50 3.86 7.32
C VAL A 77 -7.36 3.75 8.58
N ASN A 78 -7.71 4.88 9.21
CA ASN A 78 -8.49 4.90 10.45
C ASN A 78 -10.02 4.91 10.23
N GLU A 79 -10.50 5.06 8.99
CA GLU A 79 -11.93 4.97 8.63
C GLU A 79 -12.47 3.53 8.71
#